data_AF-A0A8H2NU64-F1
#
_entry.id   AF-A0A8H2NU64-F1
#
_cell.length_a   1.000
_cell.length_b   1.000
_cell.length_c   1.000
_cell.angle_alpha   90.00
_cell.angle_beta   90.00
_cell.angle_gamma   90.00
#
_symmetry.space_group_name_H-M   'P 1'
#
loop_
_entity.id
_entity.type
_entity.pdbx_description
1 polymer ?
#
loop_
_entity_poly.entity_id
_entity_poly.type
_entity_poly.pdbx_seq_one_letter_code
_entity_poly.pdbx_strand_id
1 'polypeptide(L)' 'MKTGSMRNGARFYFETASIELNVYDNEEKQRLKNTYQAQEEAEVESQRLNLERLQNVLLERETSRSR' A
#
# COMPACT_ATOMS: atom_id res chain seq x y z
N MET A 1 15.96 55.02 -1.19
CA MET A 1 15.44 54.26 -2.36
C MET A 1 15.14 52.84 -1.89
N LYS A 2 13.92 52.35 -2.13
CA LYS A 2 13.39 51.07 -1.63
C LYS A 2 14.03 49.92 -2.41
N THR A 3 14.81 49.06 -1.75
CA THR A 3 15.35 47.83 -2.36
C THR A 3 14.21 46.85 -2.61
N GLY A 4 13.74 46.78 -3.86
CA GLY A 4 12.78 45.77 -4.29
C GLY A 4 13.48 44.42 -4.43
N SER A 5 13.36 43.57 -3.40
CA SER A 5 13.74 42.16 -3.51
C SER A 5 12.72 41.46 -4.42
N MET A 6 13.08 41.28 -5.69
CA MET A 6 12.34 40.39 -6.60
C MET A 6 12.58 38.95 -6.14
N ARG A 7 11.68 38.42 -5.31
CA ARG A 7 11.60 36.99 -5.05
C ARG A 7 11.02 36.35 -6.31
N ASN A 8 11.88 35.91 -7.22
CA ASN A 8 11.48 35.00 -8.29
C ASN A 8 11.07 33.67 -7.65
N GLY A 9 9.79 33.56 -7.30
CA GLY A 9 9.18 32.36 -6.75
C GLY A 9 9.03 31.30 -7.83
N ALA A 10 10.13 30.78 -8.35
CA ALA A 10 10.11 29.55 -9.12
C ALA A 10 9.79 28.42 -8.14
N ARG A 11 8.53 27.98 -8.12
CA ARG A 11 8.13 26.76 -7.43
C ARG A 11 8.66 25.59 -8.24
N PHE A 12 9.82 25.05 -7.86
CA PHE A 12 10.25 23.75 -8.34
C PHE A 12 9.40 22.70 -7.64
N TYR A 13 8.33 22.27 -8.30
CA TYR A 13 7.67 21.04 -7.91
C TYR A 13 8.61 19.91 -8.36
N PHE A 14 9.20 19.22 -7.38
CA PHE A 14 9.90 17.98 -7.68
C PHE A 14 8.83 17.03 -8.20
N GLU A 15 8.84 16.79 -9.51
CA GLU A 15 8.05 15.75 -10.14
C GLU A 15 8.68 14.43 -9.71
N THR A 16 8.42 14.03 -8.45
CA THR A 16 8.39 12.60 -8.15
C THR A 16 7.40 12.06 -9.15
N ALA A 17 7.88 11.37 -10.19
CA ALA A 17 7.08 10.40 -10.89
C ALA A 17 6.32 9.68 -9.78
N SER A 18 4.99 9.80 -9.78
CA SER A 18 4.17 9.09 -8.83
C SER A 18 4.53 7.64 -9.05
N ILE A 19 5.44 7.11 -8.23
CA ILE A 19 5.48 5.68 -7.99
C ILE A 19 4.02 5.41 -7.69
N GLU A 20 3.39 4.55 -8.47
CA GLU A 20 1.99 4.15 -8.35
C GLU A 20 1.79 3.38 -7.03
N LEU A 21 2.29 3.91 -5.93
CA LEU A 21 1.82 3.66 -4.58
C LEU A 21 0.45 4.32 -4.51
N ASN A 22 -0.51 3.68 -5.18
CA ASN A 22 -1.90 3.88 -4.86
C ASN A 22 -2.04 3.52 -3.38
N VAL A 23 -2.18 4.55 -2.54
CA VAL A 23 -2.34 4.38 -1.08
C VAL A 23 -3.60 3.55 -0.77
N TYR A 24 -4.48 3.40 -1.75
CA TYR A 24 -5.67 2.58 -1.77
C TYR A 24 -5.56 1.41 -2.74
N ASP A 25 -4.34 0.91 -3.02
CA ASP A 25 -4.17 -0.38 -3.69
C ASP A 25 -4.68 -1.49 -2.77
N ASN A 26 -5.99 -1.65 -2.82
CA ASN A 26 -6.75 -2.71 -2.18
C ASN A 26 -7.13 -3.75 -3.23
N GLU A 27 -6.58 -3.69 -4.45
CA GLU A 27 -6.92 -4.63 -5.53
C GLU A 27 -6.54 -6.06 -5.14
N GLU A 28 -5.44 -6.22 -4.41
CA GLU A 28 -5.02 -7.52 -3.88
C GLU A 28 -5.66 -7.89 -2.53
N LYS A 29 -6.37 -6.97 -1.85
CA LYS A 29 -6.97 -7.28 -0.54
C LYS A 29 -8.24 -8.10 -0.73
N GLN A 30 -8.21 -9.34 -0.26
CA GLN A 30 -9.38 -10.22 -0.28
C GLN A 30 -10.50 -9.61 0.56
N ARG A 31 -11.63 -9.29 -0.09
CA ARG A 31 -12.84 -8.92 0.65
C ARG A 31 -13.34 -10.14 1.39
N LEU A 32 -13.33 -10.06 2.72
CA LEU A 32 -13.96 -11.04 3.60
C LEU A 32 -15.47 -11.12 3.32
N LYS A 33 -16.13 -12.17 3.81
CA LYS A 33 -17.60 -12.28 3.68
C LYS A 33 -18.27 -11.03 4.29
N ASN A 34 -19.33 -10.54 3.63
CA ASN A 34 -19.97 -9.26 3.98
C ASN A 34 -20.61 -9.23 5.38
N THR A 35 -20.82 -10.39 6.01
CA THR A 35 -21.53 -10.50 7.29
C THR A 35 -20.90 -11.56 8.16
N TYR A 36 -20.26 -11.11 9.24
CA TYR A 36 -19.92 -11.90 10.42
C TYR A 36 -20.89 -11.50 11.54
N GLN A 37 -21.25 -12.43 12.42
CA GLN A 37 -22.19 -12.12 13.51
C GLN A 37 -21.47 -11.40 14.66
N ALA A 38 -20.19 -11.69 14.85
CA ALA A 38 -19.33 -11.04 15.83
C ALA A 38 -18.04 -10.48 15.18
N GLN A 39 -17.52 -9.40 15.76
CA GLN A 39 -16.25 -8.80 15.33
C GLN A 39 -15.08 -9.78 15.44
N GLU A 40 -15.08 -10.60 16.49
CA GLU A 40 -14.05 -11.61 16.74
C GLU A 40 -13.98 -12.66 15.62
N GLU A 41 -15.11 -13.07 15.06
CA GLU A 41 -15.15 -14.01 13.92
C GLU A 41 -14.52 -13.40 12.67
N ALA A 42 -14.79 -12.12 12.42
CA ALA A 42 -14.21 -11.40 11.29
C ALA A 42 -12.70 -11.25 11.45
N GLU A 43 -12.24 -10.97 12.66
CA GLU A 43 -10.82 -10.81 12.99
C GLU A 43 -10.05 -12.13 12.88
N VAL A 44 -10.59 -13.21 13.43
CA VAL A 44 -9.99 -14.56 13.32
C VAL A 44 -9.87 -14.98 11.85
N GLU A 45 -10.92 -14.80 11.06
CA GLU A 45 -10.89 -15.17 9.64
C GLU A 45 -9.93 -14.27 8.84
N SER A 46 -9.88 -12.97 9.16
CA SER A 46 -8.90 -12.04 8.57
C SER A 46 -7.46 -12.47 8.86
N GLN A 47 -7.16 -12.81 10.11
CA GLN A 47 -5.81 -13.22 10.52
C GLN A 47 -5.42 -14.53 9.81
N ARG A 48 -6.34 -15.49 9.74
CA ARG A 48 -6.14 -16.77 9.04
C ARG A 48 -5.78 -16.56 7.57
N LEU A 49 -6.56 -15.78 6.84
CA LEU A 49 -6.33 -15.52 5.41
C LEU A 49 -5.06 -14.72 5.15
N ASN A 50 -4.75 -13.75 6.00
CA ASN A 50 -3.51 -12.97 5.90
C ASN A 50 -2.28 -13.84 6.08
N LEU A 51 -2.32 -14.77 7.04
CA LEU A 51 -1.22 -15.70 7.29
C LEU A 51 -1.01 -16.67 6.10
N GLU A 52 -2.09 -17.23 5.58
CA GLU A 52 -2.06 -18.13 4.40
C GLU A 52 -1.46 -17.43 3.18
N ARG A 53 -1.89 -16.20 2.90
CA ARG A 53 -1.33 -15.39 1.80
C ARG A 53 0.14 -15.07 1.99
N LEU A 54 0.54 -14.71 3.21
CA LEU A 54 1.94 -14.41 3.51
C LEU A 54 2.82 -15.64 3.25
N GLN A 55 2.40 -16.83 3.67
CA GLN A 55 3.13 -18.07 3.43
C GLN A 55 3.28 -18.35 1.92
N ASN A 56 2.21 -18.18 1.14
CA ASN A 56 2.26 -18.37 -0.31
C ASN A 56 3.23 -17.39 -0.99
N VAL A 57 3.18 -16.11 -0.64
CA VAL A 57 4.10 -15.10 -1.18
C VAL A 57 5.55 -15.40 -0.82
N LEU A 58 5.81 -15.89 0.40
CA LEU A 58 7.16 -16.29 0.82
C LEU A 58 7.66 -17.50 0.03
N LEU A 59 6.82 -18.52 -0.17
CA LEU A 59 7.15 -19.69 -0.98
C LEU A 59 7.41 -19.34 -2.44
N GLU A 60 6.58 -18.47 -3.04
CA GLU A 60 6.79 -17.96 -4.40
C GLU A 60 8.12 -17.22 -4.52
N ARG A 61 8.49 -16.42 -3.51
CA ARG A 61 9.79 -15.72 -3.48
C ARG A 61 10.97 -16.67 -3.32
N GLU A 62 10.85 -17.70 -2.49
CA GLU A 62 11.91 -18.70 -2.32
C GLU A 62 12.11 -19.54 -3.59
N THR A 63 11.03 -19.95 -4.24
CA THR A 63 11.07 -20.73 -5.49
C THR A 63 11.56 -19.93 -6.68
N SER A 64 11.27 -18.62 -6.75
CA SER A 64 11.81 -17.73 -7.78
C SER A 64 13.28 -17.36 -7.55
N ARG A 65 13.77 -17.40 -6.31
CA ARG A 65 15.19 -17.16 -5.97
C ARG A 65 16.09 -18.38 -6.15
N SER A 66 15.49 -19.57 -6.32
CA SER A 66 16.20 -20.85 -6.52
C SER A 66 16.39 -21.21 -8.01
N ARG A 67 16.08 -20.29 -8.94
CA ARG A 67 16.33 -20.43 -10.39
C ARG A 67 17.50 -19.58 -10.85
#